data_AF-A0A133URC1-F1
#
_entry.id   AF-A0A133URC1-F1
#
_cell.length_a   1.000
_cell.length_b   1.000
_cell.length_c   1.000
_cell.angle_alpha   90.00
_cell.angle_beta   90.00
_cell.angle_gamma   90.00
#
_symmetry.space_group_name_H-M   'P 1'
#
loop_
_entity.id
_entity.type
_entity.pdbx_description
1 polymer ?
#
loop_
_entity_poly.entity_id
_entity_poly.type
_entity_poly.pdbx_seq_one_letter_code
_entity_poly.pdbx_strand_id
1 'polypeptide(L)'
;MEIKEIEEKVEMMTAPFAEFADITVEEKLAFLWFNQYSGFCIRSGDATVVVDPVEVEVEEIAASSPDLALISHEHFDHFDGEIVEGLEDVCEIATNKTVADELDFEPWVLTPGDSLKQEGVKVTVLKSEHPGEEPLTILLEFGERNVYHAIDSKPHEGMEGLNPDVLIVPIGIAPGVSARTGIEITRLAKPKVVIPHHSKQGFEEFASGVRDARVVKPERGEIFTCEV
;
A
#
# COMPACT_ATOMS: atom_id res chain seq x y z
N MET A 1 -23.44 1.22 43.75
CA MET A 1 -23.79 1.03 42.33
C MET A 1 -22.47 1.02 41.60
N GLU A 2 -21.86 -0.16 41.48
CA GLU A 2 -20.56 -0.33 40.84
C GLU A 2 -20.75 -0.27 39.32
N ILE A 3 -20.04 0.66 38.69
CA ILE A 3 -19.94 0.74 37.23
C ILE A 3 -19.02 -0.41 36.83
N LYS A 4 -19.57 -1.45 36.22
CA LYS A 4 -18.77 -2.45 35.51
C LYS A 4 -18.22 -1.77 34.26
N GLU A 5 -16.93 -1.49 34.26
CA GLU A 5 -16.18 -1.25 33.03
C GLU A 5 -16.36 -2.48 32.15
N ILE A 6 -16.95 -2.26 30.97
CA ILE A 6 -16.92 -3.23 29.89
C ILE A 6 -15.57 -2.98 29.23
N GLU A 7 -14.58 -3.79 29.59
CA GLU A 7 -13.40 -3.95 28.74
C GLU A 7 -13.87 -4.60 27.44
N GLU A 8 -14.05 -3.78 26.40
CA GLU A 8 -14.07 -4.28 25.03
C GLU A 8 -12.69 -4.86 24.75
N LYS A 9 -12.55 -6.18 24.91
CA LYS A 9 -11.50 -6.93 24.22
C LYS A 9 -11.75 -6.75 22.73
N VAL A 10 -11.08 -5.78 22.11
CA VAL A 10 -10.80 -5.82 20.68
C VAL A 10 -9.84 -6.99 20.50
N GLU A 11 -10.40 -8.16 20.23
CA GLU A 11 -9.63 -9.28 19.70
C GLU A 11 -9.19 -8.83 18.30
N MET A 12 -8.02 -8.19 18.20
CA MET A 12 -7.38 -7.94 16.92
C MET A 12 -7.16 -9.33 16.32
N MET A 13 -7.95 -9.69 15.31
CA MET A 13 -7.66 -10.86 14.50
C MET A 13 -6.29 -10.60 13.91
N THR A 14 -5.27 -11.29 14.42
CA THR A 14 -3.90 -11.21 13.89
C THR A 14 -3.99 -11.47 12.41
N ALA A 15 -3.61 -10.48 11.59
CA ALA A 15 -3.68 -10.62 10.15
C ALA A 15 -2.79 -11.81 9.72
N PRO A 16 -3.15 -12.54 8.65
CA PRO A 16 -2.55 -13.82 8.31
C PRO A 16 -1.19 -13.67 7.59
N PHE A 17 -0.25 -12.92 8.17
CA PHE A 17 1.04 -12.62 7.54
C PHE A 17 1.87 -13.89 7.24
N ALA A 18 1.92 -14.85 8.15
CA ALA A 18 2.59 -16.13 7.90
C ALA A 18 1.94 -16.92 6.74
N GLU A 19 0.60 -16.94 6.68
CA GLU A 19 -0.13 -17.59 5.58
C GLU A 19 0.08 -16.84 4.26
N PHE A 20 0.29 -15.53 4.33
CA PHE A 20 0.61 -14.70 3.17
C PHE A 20 1.97 -15.05 2.55
N ALA A 21 2.97 -15.39 3.36
CA ALA A 21 4.27 -15.85 2.84
C ALA A 21 4.15 -17.18 2.07
N ASP A 22 3.26 -18.08 2.51
CA ASP A 22 3.07 -19.42 1.94
C ASP A 22 2.15 -19.43 0.70
N ILE A 23 1.54 -18.30 0.32
CA ILE A 23 0.58 -18.27 -0.77
C ILE A 23 1.26 -18.45 -2.14
N THR A 24 0.75 -19.41 -2.93
CA THR A 24 1.23 -19.63 -4.29
C THR A 24 0.56 -18.65 -5.26
N VAL A 25 1.36 -17.79 -5.90
CA VAL A 25 0.89 -16.68 -6.77
C VAL A 25 1.57 -16.61 -8.14
N GLU A 26 2.02 -17.74 -8.69
CA GLU A 26 2.68 -17.81 -10.02
C GLU A 26 1.93 -16.98 -11.10
N GLU A 27 0.64 -17.26 -11.21
CA GLU A 27 -0.46 -16.63 -11.96
C GLU A 27 -0.97 -15.24 -11.55
N LYS A 28 -0.67 -14.82 -10.32
CA LYS A 28 -1.60 -14.00 -9.53
C LYS A 28 -0.90 -12.88 -8.80
N LEU A 29 -1.72 -11.94 -8.32
CA LEU A 29 -1.34 -10.99 -7.29
C LEU A 29 -2.06 -11.37 -6.00
N ALA A 30 -1.34 -11.36 -4.88
CA ALA A 30 -1.91 -11.43 -3.54
C ALA A 30 -1.73 -10.10 -2.81
N PHE A 31 -2.73 -9.76 -2.01
CA PHE A 31 -2.80 -8.54 -1.23
C PHE A 31 -3.23 -8.87 0.20
N LEU A 32 -2.61 -8.21 1.17
CA LEU A 32 -3.07 -8.15 2.55
C LEU A 32 -3.10 -6.67 2.96
N TRP A 33 -4.30 -6.13 3.11
CA TRP A 33 -4.50 -4.77 3.64
C TRP A 33 -4.58 -4.86 5.16
N PHE A 34 -3.56 -4.43 5.89
CA PHE A 34 -3.41 -4.75 7.32
C PHE A 34 -3.78 -3.61 8.28
N ASN A 35 -3.79 -2.35 7.85
CA ASN A 35 -4.19 -1.21 8.69
C ASN A 35 -5.32 -0.39 8.07
N GLN A 36 -5.71 0.72 8.72
CA GLN A 36 -6.77 1.60 8.20
C GLN A 36 -6.34 2.59 7.11
N TYR A 37 -5.04 2.63 6.83
CA TYR A 37 -4.36 3.59 5.98
C TYR A 37 -3.87 2.88 4.70
N SER A 38 -2.58 3.04 4.38
CA SER A 38 -1.89 2.52 3.18
C SER A 38 -1.04 1.27 3.43
N GLY A 39 -1.20 0.61 4.58
CA GLY A 39 -0.45 -0.60 4.93
C GLY A 39 -0.85 -1.81 4.10
N PHE A 40 -0.03 -2.20 3.13
CA PHE A 40 -0.26 -3.38 2.28
C PHE A 40 0.95 -4.30 2.21
N CYS A 41 0.72 -5.61 2.33
CA CYS A 41 1.64 -6.60 1.75
C CYS A 41 1.13 -6.99 0.36
N ILE A 42 2.03 -7.04 -0.62
CA ILE A 42 1.74 -7.31 -2.04
C ILE A 42 2.72 -8.38 -2.53
N ARG A 43 2.20 -9.47 -3.10
CA ARG A 43 3.03 -10.60 -3.54
C ARG A 43 2.67 -11.08 -4.94
N SER A 44 3.68 -11.40 -5.74
CA SER A 44 3.54 -12.13 -7.00
C SER A 44 4.83 -12.88 -7.33
N GLY A 45 4.71 -14.09 -7.89
CA GLY A 45 5.87 -14.99 -8.00
C GLY A 45 6.52 -15.22 -6.64
N ASP A 46 7.83 -15.00 -6.57
CA ASP A 46 8.61 -15.16 -5.33
C ASP A 46 8.74 -13.86 -4.52
N ALA A 47 8.34 -12.72 -5.08
CA ALA A 47 8.58 -11.39 -4.53
C ALA A 47 7.44 -10.92 -3.61
N THR A 48 7.78 -10.46 -2.40
CA THR A 48 6.88 -9.77 -1.46
C THR A 48 7.35 -8.34 -1.22
N VAL A 49 6.44 -7.38 -1.37
CA VAL A 49 6.65 -5.97 -1.04
C VAL A 49 5.69 -5.56 0.08
N VAL A 50 6.20 -4.89 1.10
CA VAL A 50 5.37 -4.20 2.11
C VAL A 50 5.39 -2.69 1.83
N VAL A 51 4.24 -2.04 1.96
CA VAL A 51 4.08 -0.59 1.74
C VAL A 51 3.53 0.03 3.03
N ASP A 52 4.12 1.15 3.46
CA ASP A 52 3.70 1.98 4.59
C ASP A 52 3.36 1.18 5.88
N PRO A 53 4.34 0.46 6.46
CA PRO A 53 4.14 -0.39 7.63
C PRO A 53 3.96 0.45 8.91
N VAL A 54 2.72 0.82 9.21
CA VAL A 54 2.30 1.45 10.47
C VAL A 54 1.14 0.69 11.11
N GLU A 55 0.94 0.88 12.41
CA GLU A 55 -0.09 0.16 13.20
C GLU A 55 0.02 -1.37 13.04
N VAL A 56 1.25 -1.91 13.04
CA VAL A 56 1.57 -3.33 12.86
C VAL A 56 2.84 -3.68 13.63
N GLU A 57 2.98 -4.93 14.08
CA GLU A 57 4.20 -5.37 14.76
C GLU A 57 5.29 -5.79 13.75
N VAL A 58 6.57 -5.59 14.11
CA VAL A 58 7.72 -5.97 13.26
C VAL A 58 7.71 -7.46 12.95
N GLU A 59 7.37 -8.30 13.94
CA GLU A 59 7.31 -9.75 13.77
C GLU A 59 6.19 -10.18 12.82
N GLU A 60 5.08 -9.43 12.77
CA GLU A 60 3.99 -9.68 11.84
C GLU A 60 4.44 -9.39 10.41
N ILE A 61 5.09 -8.24 10.16
CA ILE A 61 5.66 -7.94 8.84
C ILE A 61 6.73 -8.97 8.46
N ALA A 62 7.66 -9.30 9.36
CA ALA A 62 8.69 -10.30 9.12
C ALA A 62 8.11 -11.68 8.77
N ALA A 63 6.99 -12.07 9.37
CA ALA A 63 6.30 -13.31 9.07
C ALA A 63 5.76 -13.37 7.63
N SER A 64 5.53 -12.23 6.96
CA SER A 64 5.18 -12.18 5.54
C SER A 64 6.36 -12.41 4.58
N SER A 65 7.58 -12.56 5.12
CA SER A 65 8.82 -12.72 4.37
C SER A 65 9.00 -11.64 3.28
N PRO A 66 9.02 -10.35 3.65
CA PRO A 66 9.16 -9.27 2.69
C PRO A 66 10.58 -9.24 2.10
N ASP A 67 10.69 -8.92 0.82
CA ASP A 67 11.97 -8.65 0.17
C ASP A 67 12.31 -7.15 0.17
N LEU A 68 11.27 -6.31 0.25
CA LEU A 68 11.36 -4.85 0.19
C LEU A 68 10.24 -4.19 0.99
N ALA A 69 10.60 -3.22 1.84
CA ALA A 69 9.67 -2.25 2.42
C ALA A 69 9.76 -0.90 1.70
N LEU A 70 8.60 -0.33 1.37
CA LEU A 70 8.47 0.97 0.73
C LEU A 70 7.73 1.93 1.66
N ILE A 71 8.36 3.03 2.01
CA ILE A 71 7.74 4.10 2.81
C ILE A 71 7.53 5.30 1.90
N SER A 72 6.27 5.71 1.74
CA SER A 72 5.86 6.71 0.76
C SER A 72 6.18 8.15 1.14
N HIS A 73 6.01 8.50 2.43
CA HIS A 73 6.27 9.83 3.00
C HIS A 73 6.21 9.82 4.54
N GLU A 74 6.53 10.96 5.16
CA GLU A 74 6.83 11.13 6.59
C GLU A 74 5.62 11.22 7.54
N HIS A 75 4.40 11.15 7.03
CA HIS A 75 3.22 11.27 7.90
C HIS A 75 3.00 10.01 8.76
N PHE A 76 2.45 10.21 9.96
CA PHE A 76 2.29 9.17 10.98
C PHE A 76 1.44 7.96 10.54
N ASP A 77 0.58 8.13 9.54
CA ASP A 77 -0.25 7.07 8.97
C ASP A 77 0.42 6.32 7.80
N HIS A 78 1.70 6.62 7.54
CA HIS A 78 2.53 6.02 6.50
C HIS A 78 3.93 5.63 6.98
N PHE A 79 4.44 6.34 7.99
CA PHE A 79 5.77 6.14 8.56
C PHE A 79 5.72 6.02 10.08
N ASP A 80 6.36 4.97 10.57
CA ASP A 80 6.68 4.75 11.98
C ASP A 80 8.15 4.33 12.07
N GLY A 81 8.99 5.20 12.65
CA GLY A 81 10.43 4.99 12.72
C GLY A 81 10.82 3.72 13.46
N GLU A 82 10.15 3.39 14.57
CA GLU A 82 10.47 2.21 15.36
C GLU A 82 10.19 0.92 14.57
N ILE A 83 9.08 0.88 13.83
CA ILE A 83 8.74 -0.26 12.97
C ILE A 83 9.74 -0.37 11.82
N VAL A 84 10.04 0.73 11.13
CA VAL A 84 10.92 0.72 9.96
C VAL A 84 12.36 0.36 10.34
N GLU A 85 12.88 0.86 11.45
CA GLU A 85 14.19 0.46 12.00
C GLU A 85 14.21 -1.02 12.40
N GLY A 86 13.12 -1.53 12.98
CA GLY A 86 12.99 -2.96 13.28
C GLY A 86 13.04 -3.86 12.04
N LEU A 87 12.80 -3.32 10.83
CA LEU A 87 12.82 -4.05 9.57
C LEU A 87 14.18 -4.01 8.85
N GLU A 88 15.18 -3.25 9.33
CA GLU A 88 16.49 -3.11 8.68
C GLU A 88 17.17 -4.47 8.41
N ASP A 89 17.14 -5.37 9.40
CA ASP A 89 17.71 -6.72 9.30
C ASP A 89 16.75 -7.74 8.65
N VAL A 90 15.52 -7.32 8.30
CA VAL A 90 14.46 -8.20 7.76
C VAL A 90 14.41 -8.12 6.24
N CYS A 91 14.44 -6.92 5.67
CA CYS A 91 14.32 -6.70 4.23
C CYS A 91 14.99 -5.40 3.79
N GLU A 92 15.20 -5.21 2.48
CA GLU A 92 15.66 -3.92 1.97
C GLU A 92 14.60 -2.84 2.20
N ILE A 93 15.02 -1.59 2.42
CA ILE A 93 14.14 -0.46 2.70
C ILE A 93 14.39 0.63 1.66
N ALA A 94 13.33 1.12 1.03
CA ALA A 94 13.41 2.25 0.11
C ALA A 94 12.34 3.31 0.42
N THR A 95 12.74 4.58 0.34
CA THR A 95 11.89 5.71 0.73
C THR A 95 12.38 7.03 0.12
N ASN A 96 11.74 8.15 0.44
CA ASN A 96 12.17 9.48 0.02
C ASN A 96 13.30 10.03 0.92
N LYS A 97 13.82 11.21 0.58
CA LYS A 97 14.94 11.80 1.32
C LYS A 97 14.59 12.13 2.77
N THR A 98 13.37 12.63 3.02
CA THR A 98 12.89 13.09 4.31
C THR A 98 12.84 11.96 5.32
N VAL A 99 12.16 10.86 4.99
CA VAL A 99 12.09 9.67 5.85
C VAL A 99 13.48 9.08 6.06
N ALA A 100 14.31 9.03 5.01
CA ALA A 100 15.68 8.53 5.14
C ALA A 100 16.57 9.36 6.08
N ASP A 101 16.29 10.66 6.28
CA ASP A 101 17.01 11.50 7.26
C ASP A 101 16.57 11.24 8.71
N GLU A 102 15.45 10.57 8.93
CA GLU A 102 14.91 10.25 10.26
C GLU A 102 15.35 8.86 10.77
N LEU A 103 15.98 8.04 9.93
CA LEU A 103 16.41 6.68 10.26
C LEU A 103 17.87 6.63 10.71
N ASP A 104 18.18 5.69 11.62
CA ASP A 104 19.55 5.46 12.12
C ASP A 104 20.46 4.66 11.16
N PHE A 105 19.96 4.29 9.97
CA PHE A 105 20.69 3.57 8.91
C PHE A 105 20.43 4.19 7.52
N GLU A 106 21.15 3.74 6.49
CA GLU A 106 21.02 4.27 5.12
C GLU A 106 20.09 3.39 4.25
N PRO A 107 18.81 3.77 4.03
CA PRO A 107 17.92 3.10 3.09
C PRO A 107 18.21 3.53 1.64
N TRP A 108 17.53 2.91 0.67
CA TRP A 108 17.57 3.34 -0.72
C TRP A 108 16.70 4.60 -0.87
N VAL A 109 17.35 5.74 -1.14
CA VAL A 109 16.65 7.01 -1.33
C VAL A 109 16.18 7.15 -2.78
N LEU A 110 14.89 7.42 -2.96
CA LEU A 110 14.23 7.55 -4.25
C LEU A 110 13.53 8.90 -4.40
N THR A 111 13.54 9.42 -5.63
CA THR A 111 12.82 10.61 -6.05
C THR A 111 11.91 10.30 -7.25
N PRO A 112 10.83 11.08 -7.49
CA PRO A 112 9.93 10.82 -8.61
C PRO A 112 10.63 10.61 -9.96
N GLY A 113 10.42 9.44 -10.57
CA GLY A 113 11.06 9.01 -11.81
C GLY A 113 12.17 7.98 -11.61
N ASP A 114 12.67 7.80 -10.39
CA ASP A 114 13.62 6.74 -10.06
C ASP A 114 12.97 5.37 -10.12
N SER A 115 13.81 4.37 -10.39
CA SER A 115 13.40 2.97 -10.36
C SER A 115 14.50 2.08 -9.79
N LEU A 116 14.09 1.03 -9.11
CA LEU A 116 14.96 0.03 -8.51
C LEU A 116 14.45 -1.38 -8.84
N LYS A 117 15.29 -2.39 -8.65
CA LYS A 117 14.91 -3.81 -8.78
C LYS A 117 15.37 -4.58 -7.55
N GLN A 118 14.47 -5.37 -6.98
CA GLN A 118 14.73 -6.21 -5.82
C GLN A 118 13.95 -7.52 -5.99
N GLU A 119 14.60 -8.68 -5.83
CA GLU A 119 13.99 -10.02 -5.80
C GLU A 119 12.78 -10.24 -6.75
N GLY A 120 12.94 -9.94 -8.05
CA GLY A 120 11.89 -10.20 -9.05
C GLY A 120 10.79 -9.12 -9.17
N VAL A 121 10.83 -8.08 -8.36
CA VAL A 121 10.02 -6.86 -8.53
C VAL A 121 10.86 -5.69 -9.04
N LYS A 122 10.32 -4.93 -10.00
CA LYS A 122 10.81 -3.61 -10.34
C LYS A 122 9.88 -2.57 -9.71
N VAL A 123 10.45 -1.62 -8.98
CA VAL A 123 9.71 -0.51 -8.39
C VAL A 123 10.06 0.75 -9.17
N THR A 124 9.05 1.51 -9.56
CA THR A 124 9.20 2.87 -10.09
C THR A 124 8.40 3.80 -9.18
N VAL A 125 9.05 4.83 -8.63
CA VAL A 125 8.35 5.82 -7.82
C VAL A 125 7.95 7.01 -8.67
N LEU A 126 6.75 7.52 -8.44
CA LEU A 126 6.18 8.65 -9.16
C LEU A 126 5.79 9.73 -8.16
N LYS A 127 5.49 10.94 -8.66
CA LYS A 127 5.07 12.05 -7.82
C LYS A 127 3.69 11.77 -7.21
N SER A 128 3.52 12.07 -5.93
CA SER A 128 2.21 12.23 -5.28
C SER A 128 1.80 13.71 -5.20
N GLU A 129 0.53 14.01 -5.50
CA GLU A 129 -0.09 15.31 -5.21
C GLU A 129 -0.74 15.28 -3.83
N HIS A 130 0.09 15.41 -2.79
CA HIS A 130 -0.31 15.40 -1.37
C HIS A 130 0.54 16.41 -0.59
N PRO A 131 0.03 17.06 0.47
CA PRO A 131 0.88 17.81 1.38
C PRO A 131 1.88 16.85 2.05
N GLY A 132 3.18 17.16 1.97
CA GLY A 132 4.26 16.34 2.51
C GLY A 132 5.58 16.68 1.83
N GLU A 133 6.70 16.25 2.40
CA GLU A 133 8.02 16.51 1.85
C GLU A 133 8.42 15.43 0.84
N GLU A 134 8.21 15.72 -0.45
CA GLU A 134 8.44 14.80 -1.58
C GLU A 134 7.70 13.46 -1.49
N PRO A 135 6.36 13.45 -1.34
CA PRO A 135 5.60 12.22 -1.25
C PRO A 135 5.60 11.44 -2.57
N LEU A 136 5.64 10.12 -2.46
CA LEU A 136 5.74 9.21 -3.58
C LEU A 136 4.44 8.42 -3.82
N THR A 137 4.13 8.12 -5.07
CA THR A 137 3.27 6.99 -5.44
C THR A 137 4.13 5.89 -6.06
N ILE A 138 3.62 4.67 -6.09
CA ILE A 138 4.45 3.48 -6.32
C ILE A 138 3.87 2.64 -7.46
N LEU A 139 4.66 2.37 -8.49
CA LEU A 139 4.39 1.37 -9.51
C LEU A 139 5.29 0.15 -9.30
N LEU A 140 4.67 -0.98 -8.99
CA LEU A 140 5.32 -2.29 -8.83
C LEU A 140 5.12 -3.11 -10.10
N GLU A 141 6.19 -3.66 -10.66
CA GLU A 141 6.15 -4.55 -11.83
C GLU A 141 6.74 -5.91 -11.44
N PHE A 142 5.88 -6.92 -11.37
CA PHE A 142 6.18 -8.33 -11.11
C PHE A 142 6.12 -9.11 -12.43
N GLY A 143 7.19 -9.03 -13.22
CA GLY A 143 7.21 -9.63 -14.56
C GLY A 143 6.18 -8.98 -15.49
N GLU A 144 5.15 -9.72 -15.89
CA GLU A 144 4.07 -9.22 -16.76
C GLU A 144 2.91 -8.57 -16.00
N ARG A 145 2.93 -8.61 -14.66
CA ARG A 145 1.89 -8.05 -13.80
C ARG A 145 2.36 -6.77 -13.15
N ASN A 146 1.46 -5.82 -12.94
CA ASN A 146 1.82 -4.60 -12.23
C ASN A 146 0.72 -4.06 -11.30
N VAL A 147 1.16 -3.34 -10.27
CA VAL A 147 0.29 -2.71 -9.27
C VAL A 147 0.70 -1.26 -9.16
N TYR A 148 -0.25 -0.34 -9.31
CA TYR A 148 -0.04 1.06 -8.97
C TYR A 148 -0.73 1.38 -7.65
N HIS A 149 0.05 1.80 -6.66
CA HIS A 149 -0.46 2.29 -5.38
C HIS A 149 -0.38 3.81 -5.37
N ALA A 150 -1.54 4.46 -5.38
CA ALA A 150 -1.65 5.92 -5.46
C ALA A 150 -1.43 6.62 -4.09
N ILE A 151 -1.05 5.86 -3.06
CA ILE A 151 -0.90 6.27 -1.66
C ILE A 151 -2.02 7.26 -1.27
N ASP A 152 -1.69 8.53 -1.04
CA ASP A 152 -2.57 9.61 -0.61
C ASP A 152 -2.81 10.66 -1.70
N SER A 153 -2.34 10.38 -2.92
CA SER A 153 -2.31 11.36 -3.99
C SER A 153 -3.72 11.77 -4.43
N LYS A 154 -3.89 13.07 -4.69
CA LYS A 154 -4.96 13.58 -5.56
C LYS A 154 -4.71 13.17 -7.02
N PRO A 155 -5.71 13.23 -7.90
CA PRO A 155 -5.52 13.05 -9.34
C PRO A 155 -4.58 14.11 -9.93
N HIS A 156 -3.70 13.68 -10.83
CA HIS A 156 -2.86 14.55 -11.64
C HIS A 156 -2.52 13.90 -12.99
N GLU A 157 -2.01 14.70 -13.93
CA GLU A 157 -1.71 14.28 -15.32
C GLU A 157 -0.69 13.14 -15.41
N GLY A 158 0.21 13.00 -14.43
CA GLY A 158 1.21 11.93 -14.39
C GLY A 158 0.62 10.54 -14.17
N MET A 159 -0.67 10.44 -13.83
CA MET A 159 -1.38 9.17 -13.73
C MET A 159 -1.98 8.71 -15.06
N GLU A 160 -1.98 9.56 -16.09
CA GLU A 160 -2.58 9.22 -17.39
C GLU A 160 -1.83 8.08 -18.09
N GLY A 161 -2.57 7.02 -18.44
CA GLY A 161 -2.03 5.95 -19.28
C GLY A 161 -1.04 5.02 -18.59
N LEU A 162 -1.01 4.99 -17.26
CA LEU A 162 -0.27 3.95 -16.51
C LEU A 162 -0.80 2.54 -16.82
N ASN A 163 -2.10 2.40 -17.06
CA ASN A 163 -2.81 1.15 -17.36
C ASN A 163 -2.43 -0.03 -16.45
N PRO A 164 -2.46 0.12 -15.11
CA PRO A 164 -1.99 -0.93 -14.25
C PRO A 164 -2.98 -2.10 -14.20
N ASP A 165 -2.52 -3.31 -13.92
CA ASP A 165 -3.43 -4.43 -13.71
C ASP A 165 -4.31 -4.20 -12.48
N VAL A 166 -3.67 -3.77 -11.38
CA VAL A 166 -4.36 -3.40 -10.15
C VAL A 166 -3.99 -1.97 -9.75
N LEU A 167 -5.00 -1.15 -9.48
CA LEU A 167 -4.85 0.16 -8.85
C LEU A 167 -5.30 0.07 -7.39
N ILE A 168 -4.44 0.46 -6.45
CA ILE A 168 -4.81 0.74 -5.05
C ILE A 168 -4.98 2.26 -4.93
N VAL A 169 -6.18 2.73 -4.60
CA VAL A 169 -6.57 4.16 -4.71
C VAL A 169 -7.16 4.69 -3.41
N PRO A 170 -6.70 5.85 -2.90
CA PRO A 170 -7.27 6.41 -1.68
C PRO A 170 -8.61 7.05 -2.00
N ILE A 171 -9.57 6.93 -1.07
CA ILE A 171 -10.91 7.50 -1.25
C ILE A 171 -11.41 8.34 -0.07
N GLY A 172 -10.53 8.69 0.87
CA GLY A 172 -10.96 9.27 2.14
C GLY A 172 -9.93 10.08 2.91
N ILE A 173 -9.35 9.47 3.94
CA ILE A 173 -8.76 10.13 5.12
C ILE A 173 -7.74 11.21 4.75
N ALA A 174 -6.97 11.01 3.68
CA ALA A 174 -6.00 11.97 3.14
C ALA A 174 -6.62 13.33 2.71
N PRO A 175 -5.97 14.47 3.01
CA PRO A 175 -6.45 15.80 2.63
C PRO A 175 -6.71 15.98 1.13
N GLY A 176 -7.95 16.28 0.78
CA GLY A 176 -8.35 16.52 -0.62
C GLY A 176 -8.65 15.25 -1.41
N VAL A 177 -8.63 14.08 -0.76
CA VAL A 177 -9.07 12.82 -1.35
C VAL A 177 -10.53 12.51 -0.95
N SER A 178 -11.25 11.84 -1.85
CA SER A 178 -12.63 11.40 -1.68
C SER A 178 -12.95 10.27 -2.67
N ALA A 179 -14.13 9.65 -2.52
CA ALA A 179 -14.64 8.71 -3.52
C ALA A 179 -14.61 9.29 -4.96
N ARG A 180 -14.88 10.58 -5.12
CA ARG A 180 -14.90 11.25 -6.43
C ARG A 180 -13.51 11.40 -7.05
N THR A 181 -12.53 11.80 -6.25
CA THR A 181 -11.15 11.91 -6.72
C THR A 181 -10.58 10.52 -7.01
N GLY A 182 -10.94 9.49 -6.23
CA GLY A 182 -10.58 8.10 -6.55
C GLY A 182 -11.17 7.62 -7.88
N ILE A 183 -12.43 7.97 -8.19
CA ILE A 183 -13.03 7.68 -9.50
C ILE A 183 -12.26 8.38 -10.63
N GLU A 184 -11.82 9.61 -10.41
CA GLU A 184 -11.00 10.35 -11.38
C GLU A 184 -9.63 9.69 -11.60
N ILE A 185 -8.91 9.33 -10.53
CA ILE A 185 -7.66 8.56 -10.62
C ILE A 185 -7.88 7.26 -11.40
N THR A 186 -8.97 6.54 -11.13
CA THR A 186 -9.31 5.31 -11.85
C THR A 186 -9.48 5.56 -13.35
N ARG A 187 -10.09 6.68 -13.74
CA ARG A 187 -10.25 7.05 -15.17
C ARG A 187 -8.94 7.46 -15.83
N LEU A 188 -8.06 8.15 -15.13
CA LEU A 188 -6.74 8.56 -15.63
C LEU A 188 -5.82 7.34 -15.82
N ALA A 189 -5.73 6.50 -14.78
CA ALA A 189 -4.86 5.34 -14.74
C ALA A 189 -5.36 4.17 -15.60
N LYS A 190 -6.68 4.02 -15.78
CA LYS A 190 -7.32 2.94 -16.58
C LYS A 190 -6.92 1.52 -16.14
N PRO A 191 -7.13 1.14 -14.86
CA PRO A 191 -6.75 -0.16 -14.38
C PRO A 191 -7.73 -1.27 -14.83
N LYS A 192 -7.30 -2.54 -14.76
CA LYS A 192 -8.25 -3.67 -14.89
C LYS A 192 -9.07 -3.87 -13.62
N VAL A 193 -8.39 -3.85 -12.47
CA VAL A 193 -8.97 -4.00 -11.12
C VAL A 193 -8.64 -2.77 -10.27
N VAL A 194 -9.57 -2.34 -9.43
CA VAL A 194 -9.34 -1.23 -8.51
C VAL A 194 -9.74 -1.57 -7.08
N ILE A 195 -8.84 -1.28 -6.15
CA ILE A 195 -8.95 -1.49 -4.71
C ILE A 195 -9.02 -0.12 -4.02
N PRO A 196 -10.20 0.31 -3.54
CA PRO A 196 -10.30 1.52 -2.74
C PRO A 196 -9.75 1.27 -1.33
N HIS A 197 -8.95 2.20 -0.80
CA HIS A 197 -8.36 2.13 0.54
C HIS A 197 -8.32 3.51 1.23
N HIS A 198 -7.61 3.61 2.36
CA HIS A 198 -7.37 4.85 3.13
C HIS A 198 -8.68 5.62 3.41
N SER A 199 -9.68 4.90 3.92
CA SER A 199 -11.00 5.49 4.16
C SER A 199 -11.85 4.73 5.16
N LYS A 200 -12.71 5.47 5.86
CA LYS A 200 -13.77 4.93 6.73
C LYS A 200 -15.14 4.88 6.04
N GLN A 201 -15.31 5.56 4.90
CA GLN A 201 -16.60 5.72 4.22
C GLN A 201 -16.43 5.93 2.70
N GLY A 202 -17.52 6.13 1.96
CA GLY A 202 -17.45 6.46 0.53
C GLY A 202 -17.20 5.27 -0.42
N PHE A 203 -17.01 4.05 0.12
CA PHE A 203 -16.83 2.84 -0.69
C PHE A 203 -18.00 2.59 -1.66
N GLU A 204 -19.25 2.83 -1.24
CA GLU A 204 -20.43 2.67 -2.10
C GLU A 204 -20.50 3.73 -3.20
N GLU A 205 -20.21 5.00 -2.87
CA GLU A 205 -20.14 6.09 -3.86
C GLU A 205 -19.04 5.78 -4.89
N PHE A 206 -17.87 5.34 -4.43
CA PHE A 206 -16.76 4.96 -5.28
C PHE A 206 -17.15 3.79 -6.20
N ALA A 207 -17.62 2.69 -5.63
CA ALA A 207 -17.97 1.48 -6.38
C ALA A 207 -19.08 1.74 -7.40
N SER A 208 -20.08 2.54 -7.05
CA SER A 208 -21.17 2.91 -7.96
C SER A 208 -20.77 3.91 -9.04
N GLY A 209 -19.65 4.62 -8.87
CA GLY A 209 -19.15 5.62 -9.82
C GLY A 209 -18.09 5.12 -10.80
N VAL A 210 -17.34 4.06 -10.45
CA VAL A 210 -16.42 3.38 -11.37
C VAL A 210 -17.20 2.64 -12.46
N ARG A 211 -16.72 2.75 -13.71
CA ARG A 211 -17.38 2.17 -14.89
C ARG A 211 -16.48 1.24 -15.68
N ASP A 212 -15.19 1.54 -15.74
CA ASP A 212 -14.26 0.92 -16.69
C ASP A 212 -13.25 -0.03 -16.02
N ALA A 213 -13.48 -0.39 -14.75
CA ALA A 213 -12.64 -1.30 -13.99
C ALA A 213 -13.49 -2.18 -13.04
N ARG A 214 -12.99 -3.37 -12.71
CA ARG A 214 -13.59 -4.22 -11.67
C ARG A 214 -13.22 -3.68 -10.29
N VAL A 215 -14.21 -3.21 -9.53
CA VAL A 215 -14.00 -2.76 -8.15
C VAL A 215 -13.94 -3.97 -7.23
N VAL A 216 -12.91 -4.06 -6.40
CA VAL A 216 -12.78 -5.05 -5.32
C VAL A 216 -12.46 -4.31 -4.03
N LYS A 217 -13.26 -4.52 -3.00
CA LYS A 217 -12.95 -4.08 -1.64
C LYS A 217 -12.54 -5.32 -0.84
N PRO A 218 -11.24 -5.56 -0.60
CA PRO A 218 -10.82 -6.61 0.32
C PRO A 218 -11.24 -6.24 1.75
N GLU A 219 -11.54 -7.26 2.56
CA GLU A 219 -11.68 -7.05 3.99
C GLU A 219 -10.29 -6.84 4.60
N ARG A 220 -10.20 -5.92 5.55
CA ARG A 220 -8.93 -5.64 6.23
C ARG A 220 -8.52 -6.86 7.06
N GLY A 221 -7.24 -7.21 7.01
CA GLY A 221 -6.71 -8.40 7.68
C GLY A 221 -7.06 -9.71 6.99
N GLU A 222 -7.64 -9.68 5.78
CA GLU A 222 -7.87 -10.89 4.98
C GLU A 222 -6.98 -10.89 3.73
N ILE A 223 -6.54 -12.08 3.32
CA ILE A 223 -5.79 -12.25 2.07
C ILE A 223 -6.76 -12.20 0.90
N PHE A 224 -6.48 -11.32 -0.05
CA PHE A 224 -7.16 -11.26 -1.33
C PHE A 224 -6.21 -11.66 -2.46
N THR A 225 -6.66 -12.51 -3.38
CA THR A 225 -5.91 -12.82 -4.61
C THR A 225 -6.72 -12.45 -5.86
N CYS A 226 -6.03 -11.96 -6.89
CA CYS A 226 -6.62 -11.74 -8.20
C CYS A 226 -5.76 -12.27 -9.34
N GLU A 227 -6.47 -12.75 -10.36
CA GLU A 227 -5.93 -13.01 -11.70
C GLU A 227 -6.21 -11.76 -12.55
N VAL A 228 -5.20 -11.29 -13.28
CA VAL A 228 -5.23 -10.06 -14.07
C VAL A 228 -4.65 -10.25 -15.45
#